data_AF-A0AAJ4EBF9-F1
#
_entry.id   AF-A0AAJ4EBF9-F1
#
_cell.length_a   1.000
_cell.length_b   1.000
_cell.length_c   1.000
_cell.angle_alpha   90.00
_cell.angle_beta   90.00
_cell.angle_gamma   90.00
#
_symmetry.space_group_name_H-M   'P 1'
#
loop_
_entity.id
_entity.type
_entity.pdbx_description
1 polymer ?
#
loop_
_entity_poly.entity_id
_entity_poly.type
_entity_poly.pdbx_seq_one_letter_code
_entity_poly.pdbx_strand_id
1 'polypeptide(L)'
;MWQRVIQRASYRLFTVPIYCGIAAVIILKHKSILDDFVKCSTIVTEHEGQRACAITDSLIRTLVVGEDHRNSMHFGVDPIAILRSVKVRIFEGKRQGASTIEQQLVRTITGRYEKTSKRKFREQILAVMLSSKFSKDDLAACYLMVAYYGASLVGASGLKKLSIGSTSCINELIVAHLKYPRSSTPTEALIRKQLLRVAHLKGLLAETNTGLFLKKPSKTLSGSPLRFD
;
A
#
# COMPACT_ATOMS: atom_id res chain seq x y z
N MET A 1 22.80 -12.88 0.96
CA MET A 1 23.10 -11.57 0.34
C MET A 1 22.75 -11.55 -1.16
N TRP A 2 23.30 -12.47 -1.96
CA TRP A 2 23.07 -12.57 -3.42
C TRP A 2 21.61 -12.71 -3.88
N GLN A 3 20.78 -13.49 -3.20
CA GLN A 3 19.36 -13.65 -3.59
C GLN A 3 18.58 -12.32 -3.58
N ARG A 4 18.83 -11.43 -2.61
CA ARG A 4 18.17 -10.11 -2.56
C ARG A 4 18.67 -9.18 -3.68
N VAL A 5 19.95 -9.30 -4.05
CA VAL A 5 20.54 -8.54 -5.16
C VAL A 5 19.93 -8.97 -6.49
N ILE A 6 19.85 -10.28 -6.75
CA ILE A 6 19.22 -10.84 -7.96
C ILE A 6 17.74 -10.45 -8.02
N GLN A 7 17.03 -10.53 -6.90
CA GLN A 7 15.63 -10.11 -6.85
C GLN A 7 15.49 -8.62 -7.17
N ARG A 8 16.27 -7.73 -6.54
CA ARG A 8 16.23 -6.29 -6.85
C ARG A 8 16.61 -5.98 -8.30
N ALA A 9 17.56 -6.71 -8.88
CA ALA A 9 17.90 -6.60 -10.30
C ALA A 9 16.72 -7.01 -11.19
N SER A 10 16.02 -8.10 -10.85
CA SER A 10 14.82 -8.52 -11.59
C SER A 10 13.69 -7.50 -11.49
N TYR A 11 13.52 -6.84 -10.34
CA TYR A 11 12.56 -5.74 -10.18
C TYR A 11 12.86 -4.58 -11.13
N ARG A 12 14.14 -4.24 -11.34
CA ARG A 12 14.53 -3.20 -12.32
C ARG A 12 14.20 -3.59 -13.76
N LEU A 13 14.41 -4.85 -14.12
CA LEU A 13 14.09 -5.34 -15.46
C LEU A 13 12.57 -5.26 -15.74
N PHE A 14 11.75 -5.69 -14.78
CA PHE A 14 10.29 -5.66 -14.95
C PHE A 14 9.68 -4.26 -14.87
N THR A 15 10.40 -3.27 -14.34
CA THR A 15 9.96 -1.86 -14.36
C THR A 15 10.40 -1.09 -15.62
N VAL A 16 11.19 -1.70 -16.53
CA VAL A 16 11.63 -1.08 -17.80
C VAL A 16 10.47 -0.47 -18.61
N PRO A 17 9.33 -1.16 -18.82
CA PRO A 17 8.22 -0.56 -19.58
C PRO A 17 7.67 0.72 -18.93
N ILE A 18 7.73 0.82 -17.60
CA ILE A 18 7.30 2.03 -16.88
C ILE A 18 8.31 3.16 -17.08
N TYR A 19 9.62 2.86 -17.11
CA TYR A 19 10.64 3.85 -17.45
C TYR A 19 10.49 4.38 -18.88
N CYS A 20 10.13 3.52 -19.85
CA CYS A 20 9.78 3.96 -21.20
C CYS A 20 8.56 4.90 -21.18
N GLY A 21 7.55 4.58 -20.38
CA GLY A 21 6.38 5.45 -20.16
C GLY A 21 6.75 6.81 -19.56
N ILE A 22 7.63 6.85 -18.57
CA ILE A 22 8.15 8.08 -17.97
C ILE A 22 8.91 8.90 -19.02
N ALA A 23 9.81 8.27 -19.78
CA ALA A 23 10.54 8.94 -20.85
C ALA A 23 9.58 9.55 -21.88
N ALA A 24 8.55 8.81 -22.31
CA ALA A 24 7.52 9.32 -23.21
C ALA A 24 6.77 10.52 -22.61
N VAL A 25 6.41 10.50 -21.33
CA VAL A 25 5.76 11.63 -20.65
C VAL A 25 6.64 12.89 -20.66
N ILE A 26 7.93 12.73 -20.42
CA ILE A 26 8.91 13.83 -20.40
C ILE A 26 9.11 14.37 -21.83
N ILE A 27 9.36 13.48 -22.80
CA ILE A 27 9.59 13.84 -24.20
C ILE A 27 8.37 14.53 -24.81
N LEU A 28 7.17 13.97 -24.58
CA LEU A 28 5.91 14.52 -25.09
C LEU A 28 5.39 15.70 -24.25
N LYS A 29 6.12 16.11 -23.19
CA LYS A 29 5.73 17.15 -22.24
C LYS A 29 4.25 17.04 -21.85
N HIS A 30 3.82 15.85 -21.46
CA HIS A 30 2.40 15.58 -21.19
C HIS A 30 1.94 16.35 -19.94
N LYS A 31 1.50 17.61 -20.14
CA LYS A 31 1.23 18.62 -19.10
C LYS A 31 0.43 18.07 -17.93
N SER A 32 -0.67 17.40 -18.21
CA SER A 32 -1.54 16.85 -17.16
C SER A 32 -0.83 15.87 -16.21
N ILE A 33 0.11 15.04 -16.68
CA ILE A 33 0.82 14.09 -15.79
C ILE A 33 1.90 14.83 -15.00
N LEU A 34 2.58 15.78 -15.63
CA LEU A 34 3.58 16.61 -14.96
C LEU A 34 2.94 17.49 -13.87
N ASP A 35 1.75 18.06 -14.12
CA ASP A 35 0.99 18.83 -13.13
C ASP A 35 0.62 17.95 -11.92
N ASP A 36 0.16 16.71 -12.15
CA ASP A 36 -0.10 15.77 -11.05
C ASP A 36 1.19 15.38 -10.30
N PHE A 37 2.32 15.25 -11.00
CA PHE A 37 3.61 14.96 -10.35
C PHE A 37 4.08 16.12 -9.47
N VAL A 38 3.97 17.35 -9.95
CA VAL A 38 4.27 18.55 -9.16
C VAL A 38 3.35 18.61 -7.95
N LYS A 39 2.04 18.46 -8.15
CA LYS A 39 1.06 18.41 -7.04
C LYS A 39 1.42 17.38 -5.98
N CYS A 40 1.71 16.15 -6.39
CA CYS A 40 2.08 15.09 -5.45
C CYS A 40 3.40 15.40 -4.74
N SER A 41 4.40 15.90 -5.48
CA SER A 41 5.70 16.27 -4.91
C SER A 41 5.58 17.36 -3.86
N THR A 42 4.78 18.40 -4.12
CA THR A 42 4.55 19.50 -3.18
C THR A 42 3.94 18.99 -1.88
N ILE A 43 2.88 18.18 -1.96
CA ILE A 43 2.21 17.63 -0.77
C ILE A 43 3.14 16.71 0.04
N VAL A 44 3.95 15.88 -0.64
CA VAL A 44 4.92 15.03 0.07
C VAL A 44 5.96 15.88 0.79
N THR A 45 6.50 16.91 0.12
CA THR A 45 7.47 17.84 0.75
C THR A 45 6.87 18.61 1.93
N GLU A 46 5.61 19.05 1.85
CA GLU A 46 4.93 19.72 2.98
C GLU A 46 4.80 18.83 4.21
N HIS A 47 4.56 17.53 4.01
CA HIS A 47 4.37 16.57 5.10
C HIS A 47 5.66 15.92 5.62
N GLU A 48 6.75 15.94 4.85
CA GLU A 48 8.05 15.38 5.24
C GLU A 48 8.53 15.98 6.58
N GLY A 49 8.40 17.30 6.76
CA GLY A 49 8.74 17.99 8.02
C GLY A 49 7.84 17.66 9.21
N GLN A 50 6.66 17.08 8.98
CA GLN A 50 5.68 16.72 10.02
C GLN A 50 5.72 15.23 10.40
N ARG A 51 6.50 14.42 9.68
CA ARG A 51 6.59 12.96 9.91
C ARG A 51 6.99 12.63 11.34
N ALA A 52 8.10 13.20 11.82
CA ALA A 52 8.73 12.82 13.09
C ALA A 52 7.84 13.06 14.33
N CYS A 53 6.93 14.04 14.27
CA CYS A 53 6.05 14.36 15.39
C CYS A 53 4.67 13.69 15.30
N ALA A 54 4.25 13.25 14.11
CA ALA A 54 2.88 12.78 13.87
C ALA A 54 2.75 11.27 13.65
N ILE A 55 3.78 10.61 13.09
CA ILE A 55 3.69 9.22 12.63
C ILE A 55 4.75 8.37 13.33
N THR A 56 4.32 7.28 13.97
CA THR A 56 5.24 6.32 14.59
C THR A 56 5.76 5.30 13.58
N ASP A 57 6.99 4.82 13.75
CA ASP A 57 7.55 3.76 12.90
C ASP A 57 6.74 2.47 12.99
N SER A 58 6.12 2.20 14.14
CA SER A 58 5.22 1.05 14.31
C SER A 58 3.98 1.15 13.41
N LEU A 59 3.43 2.35 13.22
CA LEU A 59 2.31 2.58 12.31
C LEU A 59 2.73 2.38 10.84
N ILE A 60 3.89 2.94 10.45
CA ILE A 60 4.46 2.72 9.11
C ILE A 60 4.67 1.22 8.85
N ARG A 61 5.25 0.51 9.82
CA ARG A 61 5.47 -0.93 9.73
C ARG A 61 4.17 -1.70 9.57
N THR A 62 3.14 -1.34 10.32
CA THR A 62 1.81 -1.96 10.25
C THR A 62 1.18 -1.76 8.86
N LEU A 63 1.30 -0.54 8.31
CA LEU A 63 0.84 -0.23 6.96
C LEU A 63 1.59 -1.07 5.92
N VAL A 64 2.93 -1.09 5.97
CA VAL A 64 3.77 -1.84 5.03
C VAL A 64 3.45 -3.33 5.07
N VAL A 65 3.39 -3.94 6.25
CA VAL A 65 3.07 -5.38 6.37
C VAL A 65 1.67 -5.69 5.83
N GLY A 66 0.70 -4.81 6.07
CA GLY A 66 -0.69 -5.03 5.69
C GLY A 66 -1.02 -4.79 4.21
N GLU A 67 -0.43 -3.74 3.62
CA GLU A 67 -0.79 -3.26 2.28
C GLU A 67 0.28 -3.55 1.23
N ASP A 68 1.55 -3.61 1.63
CA ASP A 68 2.68 -3.69 0.69
C ASP A 68 3.92 -4.35 1.31
N HIS A 69 3.83 -5.65 1.63
CA HIS A 69 4.88 -6.36 2.38
C HIS A 69 6.23 -6.48 1.63
N ARG A 70 6.27 -6.11 0.35
CA ARG A 70 7.49 -6.02 -0.48
C ARG A 70 7.90 -4.58 -0.77
N ASN A 71 7.40 -3.60 0.00
CA ASN A 71 7.66 -2.17 -0.18
C ASN A 71 9.15 -1.84 -0.42
N SER A 72 10.05 -2.49 0.32
CA SER A 72 11.50 -2.28 0.25
C SER A 72 12.21 -2.91 -0.96
N MET A 73 11.48 -3.64 -1.81
CA MET A 73 12.01 -4.37 -2.97
C MET A 73 11.74 -3.67 -4.30
N HIS A 74 10.67 -2.88 -4.39
CA HIS A 74 10.25 -2.22 -5.63
C HIS A 74 10.38 -0.70 -5.60
N PHE A 75 10.32 -0.08 -6.78
CA PHE A 75 10.48 1.36 -6.98
C PHE A 75 9.14 2.05 -7.27
N GLY A 76 8.10 1.75 -6.48
CA GLY A 76 6.76 2.33 -6.65
C GLY A 76 5.75 1.45 -7.41
N VAL A 77 6.18 0.34 -8.01
CA VAL A 77 5.29 -0.67 -8.60
C VAL A 77 5.84 -2.05 -8.31
N ASP A 78 5.01 -2.98 -7.80
CA ASP A 78 5.41 -4.37 -7.54
C ASP A 78 4.98 -5.31 -8.68
N PRO A 79 5.87 -5.69 -9.62
CA PRO A 79 5.53 -6.57 -10.73
C PRO A 79 5.14 -7.98 -10.26
N ILE A 80 5.69 -8.44 -9.14
CA ILE A 80 5.32 -9.73 -8.55
C ILE A 80 3.88 -9.70 -8.05
N ALA A 81 3.45 -8.61 -7.41
CA ALA A 81 2.05 -8.45 -7.01
C ALA A 81 1.11 -8.39 -8.22
N ILE A 82 1.51 -7.68 -9.29
CA ILE A 82 0.75 -7.61 -10.54
C ILE A 82 0.58 -9.00 -11.13
N LEU A 83 1.67 -9.73 -11.35
CA LEU A 83 1.62 -11.07 -11.94
C LEU A 83 0.80 -12.04 -11.07
N ARG A 84 0.96 -11.99 -9.73
CA ARG A 84 0.13 -12.77 -8.80
C ARG A 84 -1.35 -12.44 -8.97
N SER A 85 -1.70 -11.15 -9.04
CA SER A 85 -3.10 -10.73 -9.16
C SER A 85 -3.73 -11.19 -10.49
N VAL A 86 -2.98 -11.15 -11.58
CA VAL A 86 -3.39 -11.66 -12.90
C VAL A 86 -3.60 -13.17 -12.84
N LYS A 87 -2.66 -13.91 -12.24
CA LYS A 87 -2.77 -15.36 -12.05
C LYS A 87 -4.04 -15.72 -11.27
N VAL A 88 -4.26 -15.12 -10.10
CA VAL A 88 -5.47 -15.39 -9.29
C VAL A 88 -6.75 -15.05 -10.05
N ARG A 89 -6.73 -13.97 -10.85
CA ARG A 89 -7.88 -13.61 -11.69
C ARG A 89 -8.18 -14.66 -12.76
N ILE A 90 -7.16 -15.18 -13.43
CA ILE A 90 -7.32 -16.16 -14.52
C ILE A 90 -7.72 -17.53 -13.97
N PHE A 91 -7.03 -18.01 -12.92
CA PHE A 91 -7.21 -19.39 -12.43
C PHE A 91 -8.32 -19.53 -11.39
N GLU A 92 -8.60 -18.49 -10.59
CA GLU A 92 -9.58 -18.57 -9.50
C GLU A 92 -10.80 -17.68 -9.71
N GLY A 93 -10.81 -16.84 -10.76
CA GLY A 93 -11.86 -15.83 -11.00
C GLY A 93 -11.92 -14.69 -9.98
N LYS A 94 -11.13 -14.76 -8.90
CA LYS A 94 -11.10 -13.80 -7.79
C LYS A 94 -10.30 -12.55 -8.13
N ARG A 95 -10.65 -11.42 -7.50
CA ARG A 95 -9.86 -10.19 -7.57
C ARG A 95 -8.93 -10.11 -6.37
N GLN A 96 -7.67 -9.76 -6.60
CA GLN A 96 -6.69 -9.52 -5.54
C GLN A 96 -5.99 -8.19 -5.76
N GLY A 97 -5.66 -7.49 -4.67
CA GLY A 97 -4.90 -6.24 -4.74
C GLY A 97 -3.50 -6.45 -5.31
N ALA A 98 -3.04 -5.49 -6.10
CA ALA A 98 -1.66 -5.38 -6.59
C ALA A 98 -1.12 -3.95 -6.51
N SER A 99 -1.85 -3.05 -5.85
CA SER A 99 -1.43 -1.67 -5.71
C SER A 99 -0.41 -1.52 -4.58
N THR A 100 0.65 -0.76 -4.82
CA THR A 100 1.63 -0.38 -3.81
C THR A 100 1.14 0.84 -3.02
N ILE A 101 1.81 1.16 -1.91
CA ILE A 101 1.48 2.35 -1.10
C ILE A 101 1.61 3.63 -1.94
N GLU A 102 2.63 3.75 -2.79
CA GLU A 102 2.84 4.96 -3.62
C GLU A 102 1.72 5.15 -4.65
N GLN A 103 1.20 4.06 -5.22
CA GLN A 103 0.05 4.16 -6.12
C GLN A 103 -1.21 4.59 -5.37
N GLN A 104 -1.37 4.13 -4.12
CA GLN A 104 -2.48 4.57 -3.27
C GLN A 104 -2.34 6.06 -2.93
N LEU A 105 -1.14 6.51 -2.57
CA LEU A 105 -0.81 7.92 -2.35
C LEU A 105 -1.16 8.80 -3.55
N VAL A 106 -0.66 8.45 -4.74
CA VAL A 106 -0.94 9.18 -5.98
C VAL A 106 -2.44 9.26 -6.22
N ARG A 107 -3.16 8.15 -6.09
CA ARG A 107 -4.61 8.11 -6.29
C ARG A 107 -5.34 9.02 -5.31
N THR A 108 -4.93 9.02 -4.05
CA THR A 108 -5.53 9.84 -3.00
C THR A 108 -5.30 11.34 -3.27
N ILE A 109 -4.08 11.75 -3.62
CA ILE A 109 -3.75 13.15 -3.92
C ILE A 109 -4.42 13.65 -5.20
N THR A 110 -4.41 12.83 -6.25
CA THR A 110 -4.95 13.23 -7.56
C THR A 110 -6.48 13.20 -7.59
N GLY A 111 -7.12 12.47 -6.67
CA GLY A 111 -8.58 12.33 -6.62
C GLY A 111 -9.16 11.55 -7.80
N ARG A 112 -8.32 10.84 -8.56
CA ARG A 112 -8.73 10.08 -9.75
C ARG A 112 -9.14 8.68 -9.35
N TYR A 113 -10.44 8.39 -9.29
CA TYR A 113 -10.97 7.09 -8.87
C TYR A 113 -11.62 6.28 -10.00
N GLU A 114 -11.59 6.77 -11.23
CA GLU A 114 -12.14 6.10 -12.41
C GLU A 114 -11.52 4.72 -12.62
N LYS A 115 -12.35 3.69 -12.86
CA LYS A 115 -11.88 2.29 -12.99
C LYS A 115 -11.38 2.01 -14.41
N THR A 116 -10.34 2.73 -14.85
CA THR A 116 -9.77 2.61 -16.20
C THR A 116 -8.29 2.20 -16.18
N SER A 117 -7.83 1.52 -17.24
CA SER A 117 -6.42 1.18 -17.41
C SER A 117 -5.54 2.43 -17.56
N LYS A 118 -6.07 3.49 -18.20
CA LYS A 118 -5.38 4.79 -18.34
C LYS A 118 -5.06 5.42 -16.97
N ARG A 119 -6.04 5.44 -16.05
CA ARG A 119 -5.80 5.89 -14.67
C ARG A 119 -4.76 5.02 -13.99
N LYS A 120 -4.85 3.70 -14.14
CA LYS A 120 -3.91 2.77 -13.48
C LYS A 120 -2.47 2.94 -13.99
N PHE A 121 -2.28 3.16 -15.28
CA PHE A 121 -0.97 3.44 -15.85
C PHE A 121 -0.41 4.79 -15.39
N ARG A 122 -1.27 5.81 -15.27
CA ARG A 122 -0.91 7.11 -14.68
C ARG A 122 -0.44 6.97 -13.23
N GLU A 123 -1.16 6.19 -12.40
CA GLU A 123 -0.74 5.88 -11.02
C GLU A 123 0.64 5.22 -11.00
N GLN A 124 0.91 4.27 -11.90
CA GLN A 124 2.19 3.57 -12.00
C GLN A 124 3.35 4.53 -12.33
N ILE A 125 3.18 5.37 -13.35
CA ILE A 125 4.20 6.36 -13.74
C ILE A 125 4.51 7.29 -12.56
N LEU A 126 3.49 7.91 -11.99
CA LEU A 126 3.64 8.88 -10.89
C LEU A 126 4.24 8.22 -9.65
N ALA A 127 3.84 6.99 -9.32
CA ALA A 127 4.38 6.23 -8.19
C ALA A 127 5.89 5.97 -8.35
N VAL A 128 6.35 5.60 -9.55
CA VAL A 128 7.78 5.42 -9.82
C VAL A 128 8.53 6.75 -9.74
N MET A 129 7.97 7.83 -10.32
CA MET A 129 8.59 9.16 -10.25
C MET A 129 8.74 9.64 -8.79
N LEU A 130 7.69 9.49 -7.96
CA LEU A 130 7.76 9.84 -6.54
C LEU A 130 8.75 8.95 -5.78
N SER A 131 8.73 7.64 -6.02
CA SER A 131 9.66 6.69 -5.37
C SER A 131 11.12 6.92 -5.75
N SER A 132 11.40 7.67 -6.82
CA SER A 132 12.76 8.09 -7.19
C SER A 132 13.21 9.37 -6.49
N LYS A 133 12.27 10.18 -5.99
CA LYS A 133 12.53 11.48 -5.36
C LYS A 133 12.47 11.43 -3.83
N PHE A 134 11.61 10.60 -3.27
CA PHE A 134 11.33 10.56 -1.83
C PHE A 134 11.61 9.18 -1.23
N SER A 135 11.88 9.14 0.07
CA SER A 135 12.06 7.87 0.78
C SER A 135 10.72 7.12 0.89
N LYS A 136 10.81 5.79 1.00
CA LYS A 136 9.62 4.92 1.15
C LYS A 136 8.81 5.26 2.39
N ASP A 137 9.49 5.61 3.46
CA ASP A 137 8.83 5.92 4.72
C ASP A 137 8.14 7.28 4.66
N ASP A 138 8.71 8.27 3.96
CA ASP A 138 8.06 9.58 3.77
C ASP A 138 6.82 9.46 2.91
N LEU A 139 6.86 8.62 1.86
CA LEU A 139 5.70 8.33 1.04
C LEU A 139 4.61 7.57 1.83
N ALA A 140 5.00 6.62 2.69
CA ALA A 140 4.08 5.90 3.55
C ALA A 140 3.46 6.81 4.63
N ALA A 141 4.27 7.67 5.26
CA ALA A 141 3.81 8.66 6.22
C ALA A 141 2.86 9.67 5.57
N CYS A 142 3.24 10.22 4.42
CA CYS A 142 2.40 11.14 3.67
C CYS A 142 1.06 10.48 3.29
N TYR A 143 1.05 9.21 2.89
CA TYR A 143 -0.18 8.49 2.60
C TYR A 143 -1.13 8.45 3.79
N LEU A 144 -0.63 8.13 4.99
CA LEU A 144 -1.42 8.17 6.22
C LEU A 144 -1.94 9.58 6.51
N MET A 145 -1.15 10.61 6.22
CA MET A 145 -1.52 12.01 6.46
C MET A 145 -2.52 12.59 5.47
N VAL A 146 -2.79 11.92 4.35
CA VAL A 146 -3.78 12.38 3.34
C VAL A 146 -4.95 11.41 3.14
N ALA A 147 -4.89 10.22 3.75
CA ALA A 147 -5.89 9.18 3.55
C ALA A 147 -7.27 9.50 4.15
N TYR A 148 -8.28 8.82 3.62
CA TYR A 148 -9.64 8.82 4.16
C TYR A 148 -9.84 7.61 5.06
N TYR A 149 -10.28 7.84 6.30
CA TYR A 149 -10.50 6.82 7.30
C TYR A 149 -11.98 6.51 7.58
N GLY A 150 -12.92 7.24 6.94
CA GLY A 150 -14.35 7.09 7.19
C GLY A 150 -14.92 8.06 8.21
N ALA A 151 -16.25 8.21 8.24
CA ALA A 151 -16.97 9.11 9.16
C ALA A 151 -16.37 10.54 9.23
N SER A 152 -16.05 11.12 8.07
CA SER A 152 -15.42 12.44 7.93
C SER A 152 -14.01 12.57 8.54
N LEU A 153 -13.39 11.45 8.93
CA LEU A 153 -11.99 11.42 9.37
C LEU A 153 -11.09 11.36 8.14
N VAL A 154 -10.45 12.48 7.83
CA VAL A 154 -9.60 12.64 6.65
C VAL A 154 -8.28 13.27 7.05
N GLY A 155 -7.21 12.79 6.41
CA GLY A 155 -5.86 13.31 6.51
C GLY A 155 -5.31 13.33 7.93
N ALA A 156 -4.36 14.23 8.17
CA ALA A 156 -3.64 14.34 9.45
C ALA A 156 -4.58 14.58 10.64
N SER A 157 -5.61 15.42 10.46
CA SER A 157 -6.61 15.70 11.50
C SER A 157 -7.44 14.46 11.85
N GLY A 158 -7.87 13.70 10.83
CA GLY A 158 -8.58 12.44 11.02
C GLY A 158 -7.71 11.39 11.71
N LEU A 159 -6.46 11.27 11.29
CA LEU A 159 -5.48 10.37 11.88
C LEU A 159 -5.23 10.71 13.36
N LYS A 160 -5.01 11.99 13.68
CA LYS A 160 -4.82 12.45 15.07
C LYS A 160 -6.00 12.07 15.96
N LYS A 161 -7.24 12.22 15.48
CA LYS A 161 -8.44 11.80 16.22
C LYS A 161 -8.48 10.30 16.48
N LEU A 162 -8.02 9.48 15.53
CA LEU A 162 -7.94 8.02 15.71
C LEU A 162 -6.86 7.61 16.72
N SER A 163 -5.75 8.35 16.79
CA SER A 163 -4.62 8.02 17.65
C SER A 163 -4.82 8.36 19.14
N ILE A 164 -5.82 9.17 19.50
CA ILE A 164 -6.05 9.64 20.88
C ILE A 164 -6.67 8.56 21.80
N GLY A 165 -7.27 7.51 21.25
CA GLY A 165 -7.89 6.43 22.03
C GLY A 165 -6.93 5.28 22.31
N SER A 166 -6.05 5.43 23.31
CA SER A 166 -5.06 4.44 23.79
C SER A 166 -5.62 3.01 23.87
N THR A 167 -5.46 2.23 22.80
CA THR A 167 -5.75 0.79 22.76
C THR A 167 -4.54 0.03 22.24
N SER A 168 -4.38 -1.23 22.66
CA SER A 168 -3.27 -2.08 22.22
C SER A 168 -3.23 -2.36 20.70
N CYS A 169 -4.26 -1.94 19.94
CA CYS A 169 -4.44 -2.24 18.51
C CYS A 169 -4.63 -0.99 17.65
N ILE A 170 -4.24 0.19 18.14
CA ILE A 170 -4.51 1.47 17.43
C ILE A 170 -3.98 1.42 16.00
N ASN A 171 -2.75 0.94 15.79
CA ASN A 171 -2.11 0.97 14.48
C ASN A 171 -2.81 0.04 13.48
N GLU A 172 -3.16 -1.18 13.90
CA GLU A 172 -3.88 -2.13 13.06
C GLU A 172 -5.28 -1.65 12.74
N LEU A 173 -5.94 -0.98 13.69
CA LEU A 173 -7.27 -0.41 13.49
C LEU A 173 -7.23 0.76 12.49
N ILE A 174 -6.25 1.67 12.62
CA ILE A 174 -6.02 2.76 11.66
C ILE A 174 -5.82 2.19 10.25
N VAL A 175 -4.95 1.18 10.10
CA VAL A 175 -4.69 0.54 8.80
C VAL A 175 -5.92 -0.23 8.30
N ALA A 176 -6.69 -0.86 9.19
CA ALA A 176 -7.95 -1.50 8.81
C ALA A 176 -8.97 -0.50 8.25
N HIS A 177 -9.04 0.72 8.80
CA HIS A 177 -9.92 1.78 8.31
C HIS A 177 -9.56 2.28 6.91
N LEU A 178 -8.31 2.16 6.46
CA LEU A 178 -7.94 2.49 5.07
C LEU A 178 -8.65 1.59 4.05
N LYS A 179 -8.86 0.31 4.41
CA LYS A 179 -9.55 -0.66 3.56
C LYS A 179 -11.05 -0.74 3.82
N TYR A 180 -11.44 -0.59 5.09
CA TYR A 180 -12.82 -0.65 5.55
C TYR A 180 -13.14 0.62 6.35
N PRO A 181 -13.40 1.75 5.68
CA PRO A 181 -13.61 3.05 6.33
C PRO A 181 -14.69 3.00 7.39
N ARG A 182 -14.47 3.76 8.46
CA ARG A 182 -15.45 3.93 9.54
C ARG A 182 -16.77 4.49 9.01
N SER A 183 -17.87 4.03 9.60
CA SER A 183 -19.21 4.60 9.42
C SER A 183 -19.66 5.28 10.70
N SER A 184 -20.47 6.33 10.59
CA SER A 184 -21.15 6.95 11.75
C SER A 184 -22.19 6.01 12.36
N THR A 185 -22.79 5.15 11.53
CA THR A 185 -23.72 4.08 11.90
C THR A 185 -23.15 2.74 11.42
N PRO A 186 -22.18 2.17 12.14
CA PRO A 186 -21.52 0.94 11.69
C PRO A 186 -22.47 -0.25 11.81
N THR A 187 -22.61 -1.00 10.71
CA THR A 187 -23.31 -2.28 10.73
C THR A 187 -22.43 -3.36 11.34
N GLU A 188 -23.04 -4.39 11.94
CA GLU A 188 -22.31 -5.53 12.52
C GLU A 188 -21.36 -6.17 11.49
N ALA A 189 -21.79 -6.27 10.23
CA ALA A 189 -20.97 -6.78 9.14
C ALA A 189 -19.72 -5.93 8.87
N LEU A 190 -19.80 -4.60 9.00
CA LEU A 190 -18.65 -3.71 8.84
C LEU A 190 -17.67 -3.85 10.02
N ILE A 191 -18.20 -3.87 11.25
CA ILE A 191 -17.41 -4.08 12.47
C ILE A 191 -16.65 -5.40 12.37
N ARG A 192 -17.34 -6.48 11.99
CA ARG A 192 -16.73 -7.79 11.77
C ARG A 192 -15.59 -7.75 10.76
N LYS A 193 -15.76 -7.06 9.61
CA LYS A 193 -14.68 -6.91 8.61
C LYS A 193 -13.48 -6.16 9.16
N GLN A 194 -13.70 -5.10 9.94
CA GLN A 194 -12.63 -4.33 10.57
C GLN A 194 -11.87 -5.17 11.59
N LEU A 195 -12.57 -5.88 12.49
CA LEU A 195 -11.96 -6.75 13.49
C LEU A 195 -11.18 -7.91 12.86
N LEU A 196 -11.72 -8.56 11.83
CA LEU A 196 -11.00 -9.61 11.09
C LEU A 196 -9.73 -9.07 10.43
N ARG A 197 -9.77 -7.83 9.91
CA ARG A 197 -8.59 -7.18 9.34
C ARG A 197 -7.55 -6.88 10.41
N VAL A 198 -7.97 -6.38 11.58
CA VAL A 198 -7.07 -6.13 12.72
C VAL A 198 -6.39 -7.43 13.17
N ALA A 199 -7.15 -8.51 13.37
CA ALA A 199 -6.61 -9.81 13.77
C ALA A 199 -5.59 -10.33 12.74
N HIS A 200 -5.88 -10.18 11.46
CA HIS A 200 -4.97 -10.58 10.40
C HIS A 200 -3.67 -9.75 10.40
N LEU A 201 -3.74 -8.42 10.57
CA LEU A 201 -2.55 -7.57 10.66
C LEU A 201 -1.65 -7.94 11.84
N LYS A 202 -2.24 -8.26 12.99
CA LYS A 202 -1.51 -8.78 14.16
C LYS A 202 -0.77 -10.06 13.85
N GLY A 203 -1.42 -11.01 13.16
CA GLY A 203 -0.79 -12.25 12.72
C GLY A 203 0.44 -11.98 11.85
N LEU A 204 0.30 -11.13 10.84
CA LEU A 204 1.42 -10.76 9.96
C LEU A 204 2.57 -10.07 10.72
N LEU A 205 2.26 -9.20 11.68
CA LEU A 205 3.27 -8.52 12.51
C LEU A 205 4.03 -9.52 13.41
N ALA A 206 3.32 -10.50 13.98
CA ALA A 206 3.93 -11.57 14.78
C ALA A 206 4.86 -12.45 13.94
N GLU A 207 4.45 -12.84 12.73
CA GLU A 207 5.27 -13.60 11.77
C GLU A 207 6.53 -12.82 11.34
N THR A 208 6.39 -11.49 11.18
CA THR A 208 7.51 -10.63 10.82
C THR A 208 8.51 -10.47 11.98
N ASN A 209 8.02 -10.38 13.23
CA ASN A 209 8.86 -10.30 14.43
C ASN A 209 9.62 -11.60 14.72
N THR A 210 9.02 -12.74 14.41
CA THR A 210 9.62 -14.07 14.63
C THR A 210 10.56 -14.50 13.49
N GLY A 211 10.75 -13.65 12.46
CA GLY A 211 11.58 -13.96 11.29
C GLY A 211 10.99 -15.06 10.37
N LEU A 212 9.76 -15.53 10.66
CA LEU A 212 9.10 -16.62 9.94
C LEU A 212 8.76 -16.24 8.49
N PHE A 213 8.65 -14.94 8.19
CA PHE A 213 8.35 -14.43 6.84
C PHE A 213 9.40 -14.84 5.77
N LEU A 214 10.63 -15.21 6.19
CA LEU A 214 11.67 -15.72 5.29
C LEU A 214 11.70 -17.25 5.15
N LYS A 215 10.92 -17.98 5.96
CA LYS A 215 10.83 -19.44 5.90
C LYS A 215 9.46 -19.80 5.33
N LYS A 216 9.31 -19.68 4.01
CA LYS A 216 8.16 -20.26 3.31
C LYS A 216 8.07 -21.74 3.71
N PRO A 217 6.90 -22.28 4.10
CA PRO A 217 6.82 -23.69 4.40
C PRO A 217 7.17 -24.47 3.13
N SER A 218 8.17 -25.36 3.24
CA SER A 218 8.33 -26.45 2.30
C SER A 218 7.01 -27.19 2.25
N LYS A 219 6.48 -27.41 1.04
CA LYS A 219 5.39 -28.36 0.84
C LYS A 219 5.81 -29.68 1.46
N THR A 220 5.11 -30.10 2.50
CA THR A 220 5.02 -31.49 2.92
C THR A 220 3.55 -31.85 3.02
N LEU A 221 3.27 -33.04 2.53
CA LEU A 221 1.99 -33.57 2.09
C LEU A 221 1.04 -33.93 3.25
N SER A 222 -0.21 -34.13 2.83
CA SER A 222 -1.30 -34.91 3.44
C SER A 222 -1.89 -34.45 4.79
N GLY A 223 -3.09 -33.90 4.70
CA GLY A 223 -4.06 -33.81 5.78
C GLY A 223 -5.46 -33.67 5.19
N SER A 224 -6.26 -34.72 5.32
CA SER A 224 -7.62 -34.90 4.79
C SER A 224 -8.56 -33.74 5.17
N PRO A 225 -9.57 -33.41 4.34
CA PRO A 225 -10.51 -32.34 4.68
C PRO A 225 -11.47 -32.80 5.78
N LEU A 226 -11.47 -32.07 6.91
CA LEU A 226 -12.53 -32.15 7.91
C LEU A 226 -13.85 -31.68 7.28
N ARG A 227 -14.81 -32.60 7.24
CA ARG A 227 -16.23 -32.30 6.98
C ARG A 227 -16.82 -31.65 8.23
N PHE A 228 -17.60 -30.60 8.03
CA PHE A 228 -18.54 -30.11 9.03
C PHE A 228 -19.92 -30.50 8.52
N ASP A 229 -20.58 -31.38 9.26
CA ASP A 229 -22.04 -31.53 9.24
C ASP A 229 -22.67 -30.35 9.99
#